data_AF-A0A7C3L9T1-F1
#
_entry.id   AF-A0A7C3L9T1-F1
#
_cell.length_a   1.000
_cell.length_b   1.000
_cell.length_c   1.000
_cell.angle_alpha   90.00
_cell.angle_beta   90.00
_cell.angle_gamma   90.00
#
_symmetry.space_group_name_H-M   'P 1'
#
loop_
_entity.id
_entity.type
_entity.pdbx_description
1 polymer ?
#
loop_
_entity_poly.entity_id
_entity_poly.type
_entity_poly.pdbx_seq_one_letter_code
_entity_poly.pdbx_strand_id
1 'polypeptide(L)'
;ADAVLVASGTATLEAMLIKRPMVVAYRMAPLGYRLARMLVKLPWYSLPNLLAGERLVPEFIQDEATGEALGAALLRCLEDQPGREAMLERFAEIHARLRGGASTRAAAAVLEVAGR
;
A
#
# COMPACT_ATOMS: atom_id res chain seq x y z
N ALA A 1 10.24 -1.68 -13.88
CA ALA A 1 9.09 -2.59 -14.02
C ALA A 1 7.84 -1.76 -14.27
N ASP A 2 6.98 -2.27 -15.15
CA ASP A 2 5.76 -1.60 -15.61
C ASP A 2 4.56 -1.85 -14.69
N ALA A 3 4.58 -2.97 -13.94
CA ALA A 3 3.73 -3.26 -12.80
C ALA A 3 4.52 -4.11 -11.76
N VAL A 4 4.10 -4.10 -10.49
CA VAL A 4 4.74 -4.89 -9.42
C VAL A 4 3.74 -5.72 -8.63
N LEU A 5 4.09 -6.98 -8.34
CA LEU A 5 3.38 -7.80 -7.34
C LEU A 5 4.14 -7.71 -6.03
N VAL A 6 3.51 -7.21 -4.98
CA VAL A 6 4.19 -6.88 -3.72
C VAL A 6 3.44 -7.47 -2.53
N ALA A 7 4.21 -7.99 -1.56
CA ALA A 7 3.68 -8.39 -0.27
C ALA A 7 3.29 -7.15 0.57
N SER A 8 2.25 -7.27 1.40
CA SER A 8 1.82 -6.17 2.28
C SER A 8 2.97 -5.63 3.16
N GLY A 9 2.94 -4.33 3.46
CA GLY A 9 3.90 -3.66 4.35
C GLY A 9 4.57 -2.43 3.73
N THR A 10 5.79 -2.11 4.19
CA THR A 10 6.55 -0.92 3.77
C THR A 10 6.87 -0.89 2.28
N ALA A 11 7.07 -2.06 1.65
CA ALA A 11 7.29 -2.17 0.21
C ALA A 11 6.13 -1.59 -0.63
N THR A 12 4.88 -1.70 -0.14
CA THR A 12 3.71 -1.10 -0.82
C THR A 12 3.76 0.43 -0.80
N LEU A 13 4.24 1.01 0.31
CA LEU A 13 4.44 2.45 0.41
C LEU A 13 5.56 2.90 -0.51
N GLU A 14 6.71 2.22 -0.50
CA GLU A 14 7.84 2.56 -1.37
C GLU A 14 7.45 2.52 -2.85
N ALA A 15 6.79 1.45 -3.29
CA ALA A 15 6.29 1.32 -4.66
C ALA A 15 5.32 2.45 -5.04
N MET A 16 4.45 2.87 -4.11
CA MET A 16 3.52 3.98 -4.31
C MET A 16 4.25 5.32 -4.40
N LEU A 17 5.32 5.53 -3.61
CA LEU A 17 6.11 6.75 -3.64
C LEU A 17 6.83 6.92 -4.98
N ILE A 18 7.33 5.83 -5.58
CA ILE A 18 8.01 5.79 -6.89
C ILE A 18 7.08 5.57 -8.10
N LYS A 19 5.76 5.60 -7.87
CA LYS A 19 4.71 5.63 -8.90
C LYS A 19 4.66 4.35 -9.72
N ARG A 20 4.78 3.22 -9.05
CA ARG A 20 4.68 1.90 -9.69
C ARG A 20 3.28 1.33 -9.52
N PRO A 21 2.55 1.06 -10.61
CA PRO A 21 1.31 0.29 -10.55
C PRO A 21 1.57 -1.02 -9.83
N MET A 22 0.67 -1.42 -8.93
CA MET A 22 0.91 -2.58 -8.09
C MET A 22 -0.33 -3.42 -7.84
N VAL A 23 -0.08 -4.70 -7.58
CA VAL A 23 -1.04 -5.64 -7.00
C VAL A 23 -0.48 -6.10 -5.67
N VAL A 24 -1.31 -6.09 -4.63
CA VAL A 24 -0.93 -6.52 -3.29
C VAL A 24 -1.47 -7.92 -3.03
N ALA A 25 -0.59 -8.83 -2.64
CA ALA A 25 -0.96 -10.18 -2.25
C ALA A 25 -0.40 -10.49 -0.87
N TYR A 26 -1.18 -11.16 -0.03
CA TYR A 26 -0.69 -11.57 1.28
C TYR A 26 -1.20 -12.95 1.66
N ARG A 27 -0.27 -13.83 2.03
CA ARG A 27 -0.57 -15.18 2.50
C ARG A 27 0.29 -15.52 3.72
N MET A 28 -0.37 -15.85 4.83
CA MET A 28 0.24 -16.28 6.09
C MET A 28 -0.27 -17.63 6.53
N ALA A 29 0.42 -18.23 7.49
CA ALA A 29 -0.05 -19.41 8.20
C ALA A 29 -1.47 -19.18 8.77
N PRO A 30 -2.42 -20.12 8.55
CA PRO A 30 -3.84 -19.91 8.90
C PRO A 30 -4.09 -19.54 10.36
N LEU A 31 -3.31 -20.13 11.28
CA LEU A 31 -3.42 -19.85 12.71
C LEU A 31 -3.00 -18.40 13.04
N GLY A 32 -1.88 -17.94 12.48
CA GLY A 32 -1.39 -16.58 12.64
C GLY A 32 -2.35 -15.56 12.03
N TYR A 33 -2.88 -15.84 10.84
CA TYR A 33 -3.88 -14.99 10.20
C TYR A 33 -5.16 -14.86 11.04
N ARG A 34 -5.66 -15.96 11.60
CA ARG A 34 -6.89 -15.94 12.41
C ARG A 34 -6.73 -15.07 13.67
N LEU A 35 -5.58 -15.13 14.32
CA LEU A 35 -5.26 -14.27 15.47
C LEU A 35 -5.10 -12.81 15.05
N ALA A 36 -4.35 -12.54 13.98
CA ALA A 36 -4.15 -11.19 13.47
C ALA A 36 -5.49 -10.54 13.06
N ARG A 37 -6.38 -11.28 12.39
CA ARG A 37 -7.71 -10.79 12.00
C ARG A 37 -8.61 -10.44 13.18
N MET A 38 -8.43 -11.09 14.33
CA MET A 38 -9.18 -10.74 15.55
C MET A 38 -8.68 -9.45 16.20
N LEU A 39 -7.39 -9.14 16.04
CA LEU A 39 -6.73 -7.98 16.63
C LEU A 39 -6.76 -6.75 15.72
N VAL A 40 -6.68 -6.96 14.40
CA VAL A 40 -6.57 -5.90 13.39
C VAL A 40 -7.94 -5.63 12.76
N LYS A 41 -8.54 -4.50 13.12
CA LYS A 41 -9.81 -4.00 12.56
C LYS A 41 -9.54 -2.89 11.54
N LEU A 42 -8.86 -3.24 10.45
CA LEU A 42 -8.59 -2.29 9.36
C LEU A 42 -9.42 -2.65 8.13
N PRO A 43 -9.98 -1.65 7.41
CA PRO A 43 -10.72 -1.88 6.17
C PRO A 43 -9.83 -2.37 5.01
N TRP A 44 -8.53 -2.06 5.06
CA TRP A 44 -7.52 -2.47 4.08
C TRP A 44 -6.21 -2.82 4.77
N TYR A 45 -5.39 -3.69 4.17
CA TYR A 45 -4.10 -4.10 4.74
C TYR A 45 -2.92 -3.32 4.16
N SER A 46 -3.02 -2.87 2.92
CA SER A 46 -1.96 -2.14 2.22
C SER A 46 -1.98 -0.65 2.56
N LEU A 47 -0.78 -0.07 2.67
CA LEU A 47 -0.62 1.35 2.98
C LEU A 47 -1.25 2.28 1.92
N PRO A 48 -1.15 2.00 0.60
CA PRO A 48 -1.81 2.82 -0.41
C PRO A 48 -3.32 2.92 -0.21
N ASN A 49 -4.00 1.80 0.05
CA ASN A 49 -5.45 1.79 0.26
C ASN A 49 -5.84 2.49 1.57
N LEU A 50 -5.09 2.26 2.64
CA LEU A 50 -5.30 2.95 3.92
C LEU A 50 -5.13 4.47 3.82
N LEU A 51 -4.10 4.94 3.10
CA LEU A 51 -3.84 6.37 2.91
C LEU A 51 -4.83 7.04 1.95
N ALA A 52 -5.33 6.27 0.97
CA ALA A 52 -6.34 6.73 0.03
C ALA A 52 -7.75 6.75 0.67
N GLY A 53 -8.01 5.90 1.65
CA GLY A 53 -9.35 5.72 2.22
C GLY A 53 -10.31 4.97 1.28
N GLU A 54 -9.76 4.28 0.29
CA GLU A 54 -10.49 3.55 -0.74
C GLU A 54 -9.64 2.39 -1.28
N ARG A 55 -10.27 1.47 -2.04
CA ARG A 55 -9.54 0.39 -2.72
C ARG A 55 -8.85 0.94 -3.98
N LEU A 56 -7.74 1.63 -3.77
CA LEU A 56 -6.92 2.21 -4.84
C LEU A 56 -6.11 1.16 -5.61
N VAL A 57 -5.58 0.15 -4.92
CA VAL A 57 -4.84 -0.97 -5.50
C VAL A 57 -5.56 -2.29 -5.27
N PRO A 58 -5.50 -3.24 -6.23
CA PRO A 58 -6.01 -4.59 -6.02
C PRO A 58 -5.26 -5.27 -4.86
N GLU A 59 -6.00 -5.65 -3.84
CA GLU A 59 -5.51 -6.36 -2.66
C GLU A 59 -6.18 -7.73 -2.58
N PHE A 60 -5.40 -8.79 -2.39
CA PHE A 60 -5.84 -10.17 -2.29
C PHE A 60 -5.24 -10.83 -1.04
N ILE A 61 -6.09 -11.35 -0.16
CA ILE A 61 -5.70 -11.86 1.15
C ILE A 61 -6.03 -13.34 1.29
N GLN A 62 -5.07 -14.12 1.79
CA GLN A 62 -5.20 -15.56 2.04
C GLN A 62 -5.67 -16.32 0.79
N ASP A 63 -6.90 -16.82 0.82
CA ASP A 63 -7.47 -17.69 -0.21
C ASP A 63 -7.81 -16.93 -1.50
N GLU A 64 -7.92 -15.60 -1.44
CA GLU A 64 -8.11 -14.75 -2.62
C GLU A 64 -6.82 -14.60 -3.45
N ALA A 65 -5.66 -14.87 -2.86
CA ALA A 65 -4.36 -14.74 -3.53
C ALA A 65 -4.04 -15.98 -4.38
N THR A 66 -4.91 -16.27 -5.36
CA THR A 66 -4.70 -17.33 -6.35
C THR A 66 -3.88 -16.84 -7.54
N GLY A 67 -3.19 -17.76 -8.22
CA GLY A 67 -2.35 -17.39 -9.38
C GLY A 67 -3.16 -16.72 -10.49
N GLU A 68 -4.37 -17.22 -10.74
CA GLU A 68 -5.30 -16.69 -11.73
C GLU A 68 -5.76 -15.27 -11.37
N ALA A 69 -6.14 -15.04 -10.11
CA ALA A 69 -6.60 -13.72 -9.65
C ALA A 69 -5.49 -12.68 -9.71
N LEU A 70 -4.28 -13.05 -9.26
CA LEU A 70 -3.11 -12.19 -9.28
C LEU A 70 -2.66 -11.88 -10.70
N GLY A 71 -2.61 -12.89 -11.58
CA GLY A 71 -2.25 -12.72 -12.99
C GLY A 71 -3.23 -11.80 -13.71
N ALA A 72 -4.53 -12.02 -13.54
CA ALA A 72 -5.56 -11.16 -14.13
C ALA A 72 -5.47 -9.71 -13.61
N ALA A 73 -5.17 -9.51 -12.32
CA ALA A 73 -4.99 -8.17 -11.77
C ALA A 73 -3.74 -7.46 -12.31
N LEU A 74 -2.62 -8.18 -12.46
CA LEU A 74 -1.39 -7.64 -13.02
C LEU A 74 -1.57 -7.25 -14.49
N LEU A 75 -2.23 -8.08 -15.29
CA LEU A 75 -2.55 -7.78 -16.68
C LEU A 75 -3.40 -6.52 -16.78
N ARG A 76 -4.44 -6.38 -15.95
CA ARG A 76 -5.23 -5.13 -15.91
C ARG A 76 -4.37 -3.91 -15.59
N CYS A 77 -3.42 -3.98 -14.65
CA CYS A 77 -2.51 -2.86 -14.40
C CYS A 77 -1.65 -2.48 -15.63
N LEU A 78 -1.33 -3.44 -16.49
CA LEU A 78 -0.51 -3.23 -17.69
C LEU A 78 -1.36 -2.75 -18.89
N GLU A 79 -2.58 -3.24 -19.02
CA GLU A 79 -3.43 -3.05 -20.21
C GLU A 79 -4.43 -1.90 -20.06
N ASP A 80 -4.98 -1.69 -18.85
CA ASP A 80 -5.95 -0.62 -18.58
C ASP A 80 -5.22 0.72 -18.37
N GLN A 81 -4.93 1.39 -19.48
CA GLN A 81 -4.22 2.66 -19.46
C GLN A 81 -4.97 3.76 -18.67
N PRO A 82 -6.28 4.00 -18.87
CA PRO A 82 -7.01 4.98 -18.07
C PRO A 82 -7.03 4.68 -16.57
N GLY A 83 -7.28 3.42 -16.19
CA GLY A 83 -7.26 3.02 -14.77
C GLY A 83 -5.88 3.16 -14.15
N ARG A 84 -4.82 2.84 -14.90
CA ARG A 84 -3.44 3.06 -14.47
C ARG A 84 -3.13 4.53 -14.27
N GLU A 85 -3.51 5.40 -15.21
CA GLU A 85 -3.25 6.85 -15.11
C GLU A 85 -3.92 7.45 -13.86
N ALA A 86 -5.20 7.13 -13.64
CA ALA A 86 -5.92 7.54 -12.44
C ALA A 86 -5.25 7.05 -11.15
N MET A 87 -4.78 5.80 -11.11
CA MET A 87 -4.03 5.27 -9.96
C MET A 87 -2.74 6.06 -9.69
N LEU A 88 -1.98 6.38 -10.74
CA LEU A 88 -0.72 7.11 -10.61
C LEU A 88 -0.93 8.56 -10.15
N GLU A 89 -2.00 9.23 -10.59
CA GLU A 89 -2.40 10.54 -10.11
C GLU A 89 -2.69 10.50 -8.61
N ARG A 90 -3.50 9.55 -8.16
CA ARG A 90 -3.80 9.35 -6.73
C ARG A 90 -2.53 9.07 -5.92
N PHE A 91 -1.58 8.29 -6.44
CA PHE A 91 -0.28 8.10 -5.80
C PHE A 91 0.52 9.40 -5.69
N ALA A 92 0.47 10.27 -6.69
CA ALA A 92 1.13 11.58 -6.66
C ALA A 92 0.53 12.48 -5.58
N GLU A 93 -0.79 12.54 -5.47
CA GLU A 93 -1.50 13.29 -4.44
C GLU A 93 -1.16 12.81 -3.03
N ILE A 94 -1.19 11.49 -2.79
CA ILE A 94 -0.82 10.92 -1.50
C ILE A 94 0.64 11.23 -1.16
N HIS A 95 1.55 11.12 -2.13
CA HIS A 95 2.96 11.46 -1.92
C HIS A 95 3.16 12.94 -1.58
N ALA A 96 2.46 13.85 -2.26
CA ALA A 96 2.50 15.26 -1.92
C ALA A 96 2.03 15.51 -0.47
N ARG A 97 0.94 14.86 -0.04
CA ARG A 97 0.43 14.94 1.35
C ARG A 97 1.44 14.43 2.39
N LEU A 98 2.20 13.39 2.06
CA LEU A 98 3.21 12.82 2.96
C LEU A 98 4.50 13.65 3.05
N ARG A 99 4.78 14.53 2.07
CA ARG A 99 5.96 15.41 2.05
C ARG A 99 5.82 16.59 3.03
N GLY A 100 5.86 16.29 4.32
CA GLY A 100 5.72 17.27 5.40
C GLY A 100 7.00 17.53 6.22
N GLY A 101 8.18 17.08 5.78
CA GLY A 101 9.41 17.22 6.56
C GLY A 101 9.36 16.45 7.89
N ALA A 102 8.86 15.21 7.85
CA ALA A 102 8.60 14.40 9.05
C ALA A 102 9.82 14.30 9.98
N SER A 103 11.01 14.07 9.43
CA SER A 103 12.26 13.98 10.21
C SER A 103 12.58 15.30 10.92
N THR A 104 12.42 16.44 10.25
CA THR A 104 12.65 17.76 10.85
C THR A 104 11.66 18.04 11.98
N ARG A 105 10.37 17.75 11.76
CA ARG A 105 9.34 17.93 12.79
C ARG A 105 9.54 16.99 13.97
N ALA A 106 9.93 15.74 13.72
CA ALA A 106 10.25 14.77 14.76
C ALA A 106 11.47 15.23 15.58
N ALA A 107 12.53 15.70 14.93
CA ALA A 107 13.70 16.24 15.61
C ALA A 107 13.34 17.45 16.48
N ALA A 108 12.55 18.39 15.97
CA ALA A 108 12.08 19.54 16.73
C ALA A 108 11.27 19.14 17.97
N ALA A 109 10.32 18.21 17.82
CA ALA A 109 9.52 17.70 18.93
C ALA A 109 10.37 16.99 20.00
N VAL A 110 11.41 16.26 19.60
CA VAL A 110 12.34 15.61 20.54
C VAL A 110 13.16 16.66 21.31
N LEU A 111 13.64 17.71 20.64
CA LEU A 111 14.38 18.80 21.30
C LEU A 111 13.50 19.54 22.32
N GLU A 112 12.25 19.85 21.95
CA GLU A 112 11.26 20.48 22.82
C GLU A 112 11.04 19.68 24.12
N VAL A 113 10.81 18.36 24.01
CA VAL A 113 10.63 17.49 25.19
C VAL A 113 11.91 17.33 26.00
N ALA A 114 13.08 17.36 25.36
CA ALA A 114 14.38 17.28 26.02
C ALA A 114 14.80 18.59 26.72
N GLY A 115 14.02 19.66 26.62
CA GLY A 115 14.32 20.97 27.21
C GLY A 115 15.52 21.66 26.55
N ARG A 116 15.75 21.41 25.27
CA ARG A 116 16.81 22.02 24.45
C ARG A 116 16.24 22.93 23.38
#